data_AF-A0A392V4R2-F1
#
_entry.id   AF-A0A392V4R2-F1
#
_cell.length_a   1.000
_cell.length_b   1.000
_cell.length_c   1.000
_cell.angle_alpha   90.00
_cell.angle_beta   90.00
_cell.angle_gamma   90.00
#
_symmetry.space_group_name_H-M   'P 1'
#
loop_
_entity.id
_entity.type
_entity.pdbx_description
1 polymer ?
#
loop_
_entity_poly.entity_id
_entity_poly.type
_entity_poly.pdbx_seq_one_letter_code
_entity_poly.pdbx_strand_id
1 'polypeptide(L)' 'MRNGETEFVSIANMEVSTDVHVEEVRVVQLFQDIFPSEIPGFPPVREVEFFIDLHPGTGPIS' A
#
# COMPACT_ATOMS: atom_id res chain seq x y z
N MET A 1 -15.87 -22.25 -13.89
CA MET A 1 -15.94 -21.55 -12.59
C MET A 1 -14.50 -21.26 -12.21
N ARG A 2 -14.08 -19.99 -12.18
CA ARG A 2 -12.66 -19.59 -12.06
C ARG A 2 -12.32 -19.46 -10.57
N ASN A 3 -11.52 -20.40 -10.10
CA ASN A 3 -10.85 -20.47 -8.82
C ASN A 3 -10.08 -19.16 -8.59
N GLY A 4 -10.50 -18.38 -7.58
CA GLY A 4 -9.93 -17.07 -7.25
C GLY A 4 -8.63 -17.19 -6.46
N GLU A 5 -7.52 -17.44 -7.16
CA GLU A 5 -6.20 -17.33 -6.56
C GLU A 5 -5.89 -15.86 -6.20
N THR A 6 -5.47 -15.63 -4.96
CA THR A 6 -5.03 -14.31 -4.50
C THR A 6 -3.66 -14.02 -5.07
N GLU A 7 -3.59 -13.11 -6.05
CA GLU A 7 -2.33 -12.59 -6.58
C GLU A 7 -1.78 -11.52 -5.63
N PHE A 8 -0.76 -11.88 -4.84
CA PHE A 8 0.03 -10.90 -4.10
C PHE A 8 1.13 -10.35 -5.01
N VAL A 9 1.09 -9.05 -5.30
CA VAL A 9 2.19 -8.37 -5.99
C VAL A 9 3.26 -8.02 -4.96
N SER A 10 4.42 -8.69 -5.04
CA SER A 10 5.57 -8.39 -4.18
C SER A 10 6.41 -7.28 -4.82
N ILE A 11 6.59 -6.16 -4.11
CA ILE A 11 7.29 -4.95 -4.60
C ILE A 11 8.78 -4.96 -4.19
N ALA A 12 9.30 -6.10 -3.72
CA ALA A 12 10.64 -6.20 -3.13
C ALA A 12 11.81 -5.91 -4.10
N ASN A 13 11.55 -5.83 -5.41
CA ASN A 13 12.56 -5.65 -6.45
C ASN A 13 12.23 -4.53 -7.45
N MET A 14 11.42 -3.54 -7.06
CA MET A 14 11.13 -2.41 -7.93
C MET A 14 12.33 -1.43 -7.94
N GLU A 15 13.01 -1.32 -9.08
CA GLU A 15 14.00 -0.28 -9.31
C GLU A 15 13.27 1.05 -9.52
N VAL A 16 13.41 1.98 -8.58
CA VAL A 16 12.88 3.33 -8.71
C VAL A 16 13.88 4.14 -9.54
N SER A 17 13.59 4.32 -10.83
CA SER A 17 14.29 5.30 -11.66
C SER A 17 13.84 6.71 -11.24
N THR A 18 14.77 7.59 -10.90
CA THR A 18 14.46 8.98 -10.51
C THR A 18 14.11 9.89 -11.68
N ASP A 19 14.18 9.39 -12.92
CA ASP A 19 13.94 10.19 -14.13
C ASP A 19 12.45 10.42 -14.43
N VAL A 20 11.54 9.73 -13.74
CA VAL A 20 10.09 9.89 -13.95
C VAL A 20 9.50 10.71 -12.81
N HIS A 21 9.00 11.89 -13.15
CA HIS A 21 8.20 12.70 -12.24
C HIS A 21 6.89 11.98 -11.95
N VAL A 22 6.51 11.85 -10.67
CA VAL A 22 5.28 11.15 -10.24
C VAL A 22 4.04 11.76 -10.89
N GLU A 23 4.09 13.06 -11.17
CA GLU A 23 3.06 13.85 -11.83
C GLU A 23 2.82 13.45 -13.30
N GLU A 24 3.77 12.74 -13.92
CA GLU A 24 3.65 12.24 -15.30
C GLU A 24 2.94 10.88 -15.38
N VAL A 25 2.76 10.21 -14.24
CA VAL A 25 2.07 8.92 -14.20
C VAL A 25 0.57 9.16 -14.45
N ARG A 26 0.00 8.55 -15.50
CA ARG A 26 -1.41 8.76 -15.89
C ARG A 26 -2.40 8.55 -14.74
N VAL A 27 -2.15 7.59 -13.85
CA VAL A 27 -3.03 7.34 -12.70
C VAL A 27 -2.99 8.50 -11.71
N VAL A 28 -1.83 9.13 -11.49
CA VAL A 28 -1.68 10.29 -10.62
C VAL A 28 -2.41 11.49 -11.21
N GLN A 29 -2.33 11.69 -12.53
CA GLN A 29 -3.07 12.75 -13.23
C GLN A 29 -4.59 12.58 -13.16
N LEU A 30 -5.08 11.34 -13.17
CA LEU A 30 -6.52 11.04 -13.05
C LEU A 30 -7.04 11.18 -11.62
N PHE A 31 -6.17 11.09 -10.61
CA PHE A 31 -6.54 11.04 -9.18
C PHE A 31 -5.66 11.98 -8.33
N GLN A 32 -5.46 13.22 -8.78
CA GLN A 32 -4.57 14.18 -8.10
C GLN A 32 -4.97 14.48 -6.64
N ASP A 33 -6.26 14.35 -6.31
CA ASP A 33 -6.81 14.49 -4.96
C ASP A 33 -6.46 13.33 -4.03
N ILE A 34 -6.13 12.16 -4.58
CA ILE A 34 -5.72 10.94 -3.84
C ILE A 34 -4.19 10.89 -3.64
N PHE A 35 -3.43 11.58 -4.50
CA PHE A 35 -1.96 11.66 -4.43
C PHE A 35 -1.48 13.10 -4.12
N PRO A 36 -1.87 13.68 -2.97
CA PRO A 36 -1.37 15.00 -2.58
C PRO A 36 0.13 14.94 -2.27
N SER A 37 0.83 16.05 -2.51
CA SER A 37 2.26 16.20 -2.18
C SER A 37 2.56 16.06 -0.69
N GLU A 38 1.56 16.30 0.16
CA GLU A 38 1.61 16.09 1.61
C GLU A 38 0.52 15.10 2.03
N ILE A 39 0.85 14.20 2.96
CA ILE A 39 -0.11 13.21 3.46
C ILE A 39 -1.20 13.96 4.24
N PRO A 40 -2.49 13.85 3.84
CA PRO A 40 -3.57 14.45 4.61
C PRO A 40 -3.62 13.79 6.00
N GLY A 41 -4.07 14.53 7.01
CA GLY A 41 -4.10 14.05 8.39
C GLY A 41 -4.73 12.67 8.55
N PHE A 42 -4.50 12.03 9.70
CA PHE A 42 -4.95 10.66 9.95
C PHE A 42 -6.39 10.43 9.48
N PRO A 43 -6.67 9.31 8.78
CA PRO A 43 -8.03 8.99 8.41
C PRO A 43 -8.91 8.95 9.68
N PRO A 44 -10.21 9.24 9.55
CA PRO A 44 -11.13 9.08 10.67
C PRO A 44 -10.96 7.72 11.33
N VAL A 45 -11.09 7.66 12.65
CA VAL A 45 -11.05 6.37 13.38
C VAL A 45 -12.07 5.45 12.73
N ARG A 46 -11.58 4.39 12.09
CA ARG A 46 -12.42 3.33 11.56
C ARG A 46 -12.55 2.28 12.66
N GLU A 47 -13.78 1.98 13.07
CA GLU A 47 -14.06 0.79 13.87
C GLU A 47 -13.95 -0.44 12.95
N VAL A 48 -12.72 -0.85 12.68
CA VAL A 48 -12.44 -2.11 12.00
C VAL A 48 -11.51 -2.93 12.88
N GLU A 49 -12.00 -4.10 13.29
CA GLU A 49 -11.15 -5.09 13.95
C GLU A 49 -10.23 -5.70 12.89
N PHE A 50 -8.92 -5.59 13.09
CA PHE A 50 -7.93 -6.26 12.27
C PHE A 50 -7.20 -7.31 13.10
N PHE A 51 -6.88 -8.43 12.45
CA PHE A 51 -6.12 -9.53 13.03
C PHE A 51 -4.76 -9.59 12.34
N ILE A 52 -3.70 -9.79 13.13
CA ILE A 52 -2.36 -10.04 12.62
C ILE A 52 -2.06 -11.50 12.91
N ASP A 53 -1.95 -12.30 11.86
CA ASP A 53 -1.53 -13.69 11.99
C ASP A 53 -0.03 -13.73 12.27
N LEU A 54 0.33 -14.38 13.39
CA LEU A 54 1.71 -14.56 13.78
C LEU A 54 2.16 -15.99 13.49
N HIS A 55 3.41 -16.12 13.06
CA HIS A 55 4.03 -17.42 13.00
C HIS A 55 4.21 -17.97 14.43
N PRO A 56 4.03 -19.29 14.67
CA PRO A 56 4.35 -19.88 15.96
C PRO A 56 5.75 -19.50 16.43
N GLY A 57 5.86 -19.02 17.68
CA GLY A 57 7.12 -18.58 18.28
C GLY A 57 7.42 -17.07 18.13
N THR A 58 6.62 -16.30 17.41
CA THR A 58 6.73 -14.83 17.42
C THR A 58 6.32 -14.28 18.79
N GLY A 59 7.23 -13.54 19.43
CA GLY A 59 6.99 -12.83 20.69
C GLY A 59 7.35 -11.34 20.58
N PRO A 60 7.04 -10.54 21.61
CA PRO A 60 7.42 -9.13 21.64
C PRO A 60 8.93 -8.93 21.54
N ILE A 61 9.35 -7.85 20.88
CA ILE A 61 10.74 -7.38 20.91
C ILE A 61 10.88 -6.46 22.12
N SER A 62 11.91 -6.70 22.95
CA SER A 62 12.25 -5.88 24.13
C SER A 62 13.15 -4.70 23.79
#